data_AF-A0AA43RQM8-F1
#
_entry.id   AF-A0AA43RQM8-F1
#
_cell.length_a   1.000
_cell.length_b   1.000
_cell.length_c   1.000
_cell.angle_alpha   90.00
_cell.angle_beta   90.00
_cell.angle_gamma   90.00
#
_symmetry.space_group_name_H-M   'P 1'
#
loop_
_entity.id
_entity.type
_entity.pdbx_description
1 polymer ?
#
loop_
_entity_poly.entity_id
_entity_poly.type
_entity_poly.pdbx_seq_one_letter_code
_entity_poly.pdbx_strand_id
1 'polypeptide(L)'
;MNELLRERLVRLLSDPTQVTNEVMHSAYECFMKKVETVSQSENGYSEIFRKLNNTRIELVFIESLYRYGQEKKCPEICLSSKGFSPCQF
;
A
#
# COMPACT_ATOMS: atom_id res chain seq x y z
N MET A 1 10.43 5.89 13.43
CA MET A 1 10.22 7.20 14.11
C MET A 1 11.41 7.62 14.97
N ASN A 2 11.79 6.86 16.03
CA ASN A 2 12.88 7.26 16.95
C ASN A 2 14.25 7.44 16.29
N GLU A 3 14.55 6.75 15.20
CA GLU A 3 15.82 6.96 14.47
C GLU A 3 15.85 8.30 13.73
N LEU A 4 14.74 8.72 13.12
CA LEU A 4 14.66 9.98 12.35
C LEU A 4 14.82 11.21 13.25
N LEU A 5 14.37 11.14 14.50
CA LEU A 5 14.53 12.21 15.48
C LEU A 5 15.99 12.42 15.91
N ARG A 6 16.86 11.44 15.69
CA ARG A 6 18.29 11.54 16.01
C ARG A 6 19.13 12.12 14.87
N GLU A 7 18.53 12.37 13.71
CA GLU A 7 19.23 12.87 12.53
C GLU A 7 19.77 14.28 12.72
N ARG A 8 20.87 14.57 12.02
CA ARG A 8 21.60 15.84 12.14
C ARG A 8 20.70 17.04 11.85
N LEU A 9 19.81 16.94 10.86
CA LEU A 9 18.87 18.00 10.51
C LEU A 9 17.99 18.39 11.71
N VAL A 10 17.41 17.42 12.40
CA VAL A 10 16.52 17.65 13.55
C VAL A 10 17.26 18.35 14.69
N ARG A 11 18.52 17.98 14.93
CA ARG A 11 19.37 18.64 15.93
C ARG A 11 19.68 20.08 15.54
N LEU A 12 20.11 20.32 14.29
CA LEU A 12 20.42 21.67 13.80
C LEU A 12 19.20 22.61 13.85
N LEU A 13 17.99 22.08 13.65
CA LEU A 13 16.74 22.84 13.78
C LEU A 13 16.34 23.10 15.24
N SER A 14 16.81 22.28 16.18
CA SER A 14 16.48 22.39 17.62
C SER A 14 17.50 23.22 18.39
N ASP A 15 18.75 23.25 17.92
CA ASP A 15 19.83 23.99 18.56
C ASP A 15 19.79 25.47 18.14
N PRO A 16 19.92 26.43 19.08
CA PRO A 16 19.91 27.87 18.78
C PRO A 16 21.21 28.37 18.14
N THR A 17 21.86 27.53 17.32
CA THR A 17 23.16 27.81 16.71
C THR A 17 23.00 28.44 15.32
N GLN A 18 23.90 29.36 14.98
CA GLN A 18 23.96 29.91 13.62
C GLN A 18 24.65 28.89 12.71
N VAL A 19 23.91 28.36 11.74
CA VAL A 19 24.36 27.34 10.81
C VAL A 19 24.39 27.92 9.40
N THR A 20 25.38 27.56 8.58
CA THR A 20 25.42 27.99 7.18
C THR A 20 24.39 27.23 6.34
N ASN A 21 23.98 27.83 5.23
CA ASN A 21 23.03 27.20 4.31
C ASN A 21 23.57 25.90 3.71
N GLU A 22 24.88 25.81 3.47
CA GLU A 22 25.51 24.60 2.93
C GLU A 22 25.41 23.43 3.91
N VAL A 23 25.62 23.69 5.20
CA VAL A 23 25.51 22.69 6.26
C VAL A 23 24.05 22.25 6.42
N MET A 24 23.10 23.19 6.38
CA MET A 24 21.66 22.87 6.45
C MET A 24 21.21 22.05 5.24
N HIS A 25 21.62 22.44 4.03
CA HIS A 25 21.29 21.72 2.81
C HIS A 25 21.86 20.30 2.83
N SER A 26 23.14 20.14 3.22
CA SER A 26 23.77 18.82 3.34
C SER A 26 23.05 17.93 4.36
N ALA A 27 22.63 18.48 5.50
CA ALA A 27 21.88 17.76 6.51
C ALA A 27 20.48 17.34 6.02
N TYR A 28 19.81 18.21 5.25
CA TYR A 28 18.52 17.91 4.63
C TYR A 28 18.60 16.77 3.61
N GLU A 29 19.57 16.81 2.70
CA GLU A 29 19.79 15.75 1.72
C GLU A 29 20.04 14.39 2.39
N CYS A 30 20.83 14.37 3.47
CA CYS A 30 21.08 13.16 4.24
C CYS A 30 19.80 12.63 4.91
N PHE A 31 19.02 13.54 5.53
CA PHE A 31 17.74 13.21 6.16
C PHE A 31 16.76 12.60 5.16
N MET A 32 16.63 13.16 3.97
CA MET A 32 15.71 12.67 2.94
C MET A 32 16.05 11.25 2.48
N LYS A 33 17.34 10.93 2.29
CA LYS A 33 17.78 9.56 1.97
C LYS A 33 17.40 8.56 3.06
N LYS A 34 17.53 8.96 4.33
CA LYS A 34 17.15 8.12 5.47
C LYS A 34 15.63 7.94 5.53
N VAL A 35 14.84 9.00 5.29
CA VAL A 35 13.37 8.93 5.19
C VAL A 35 12.94 7.95 4.10
N GLU A 36 13.53 8.05 2.91
CA GLU A 36 13.26 7.14 1.79
C GLU A 36 13.59 5.68 2.15
N THR A 37 14.71 5.44 2.82
CA THR A 37 15.10 4.09 3.26
C THR A 37 14.09 3.52 4.26
N VAL A 38 13.66 4.32 5.24
CA VAL A 38 12.69 3.89 6.26
C VAL A 38 11.30 3.66 5.63
N SER A 39 10.86 4.52 4.72
CA SER A 39 9.56 4.35 4.05
C SER A 39 9.54 3.13 3.12
N GLN A 40 10.65 2.81 2.45
CA GLN A 40 10.79 1.59 1.65
C GLN A 40 10.88 0.32 2.49
N SER A 41 11.40 0.39 3.73
CA SER A 41 11.42 -0.78 4.64
C SER A 41 10.01 -1.25 5.06
N GLU A 42 8.99 -0.42 4.83
CA GLU A 42 7.58 -0.74 5.06
C GLU A 42 6.95 -1.56 3.92
N ASN A 43 7.77 -2.19 3.06
CA ASN A 43 7.34 -3.05 1.95
C ASN A 43 6.39 -4.18 2.41
N GLY A 44 6.50 -4.60 3.67
CA GLY A 44 5.58 -5.57 4.28
C GLY A 44 4.13 -5.09 4.29
N TYR A 45 3.86 -3.79 4.44
CA TYR A 45 2.49 -3.27 4.49
C TYR A 45 1.78 -3.39 3.14
N SER A 46 2.47 -3.04 2.05
CA SER A 46 1.94 -3.21 0.68
C SER A 46 1.70 -4.70 0.35
N GLU A 47 2.64 -5.57 0.73
CA GLU A 47 2.49 -7.01 0.53
C GLU A 47 1.32 -7.61 1.35
N ILE A 48 1.19 -7.21 2.62
CA ILE A 48 0.08 -7.60 3.51
C ILE A 48 -1.25 -7.11 2.94
N PHE A 49 -1.32 -5.83 2.52
CA PHE A 49 -2.54 -5.27 1.96
C PHE A 49 -2.96 -5.99 0.68
N ARG A 50 -2.00 -6.30 -0.21
CA ARG A 50 -2.26 -7.08 -1.42
C ARG A 50 -2.76 -8.49 -1.10
N LYS A 51 -2.15 -9.18 -0.13
CA LYS A 51 -2.60 -10.50 0.34
C LYS A 51 -4.03 -10.45 0.88
N LEU A 52 -4.32 -9.49 1.76
CA LEU A 52 -5.66 -9.30 2.34
C LEU A 52 -6.72 -9.01 1.28
N ASN A 53 -6.40 -8.16 0.30
CA ASN A 53 -7.32 -7.84 -0.78
C ASN A 53 -7.63 -9.05 -1.67
N ASN A 54 -6.61 -9.87 -2.00
CA ASN A 54 -6.81 -11.12 -2.72
C ASN A 54 -7.66 -12.10 -1.92
N THR A 55 -7.38 -12.29 -0.62
CA THR A 55 -8.20 -13.14 0.25
C THR A 55 -9.67 -12.70 0.29
N ARG A 56 -9.94 -11.39 0.33
CA ARG A 56 -11.31 -10.87 0.27
C ARG A 56 -12.01 -11.24 -1.03
N ILE A 57 -11.32 -11.11 -2.17
CA ILE A 57 -11.88 -11.46 -3.49
C ILE A 57 -12.21 -12.95 -3.56
N GLU A 58 -11.29 -13.81 -3.12
CA GLU A 58 -11.51 -15.27 -3.09
C GLU A 58 -12.68 -15.66 -2.18
N LEU A 59 -12.80 -15.04 -1.01
CA LEU A 59 -13.93 -15.30 -0.09
C LEU A 59 -15.27 -14.89 -0.70
N VAL A 60 -15.35 -13.71 -1.34
CA VAL A 60 -16.58 -13.26 -2.03
C VAL A 60 -16.93 -14.22 -3.17
N PHE A 61 -15.93 -14.71 -3.92
CA PHE A 61 -16.15 -15.68 -4.98
C PHE A 61 -16.69 -17.01 -4.41
N ILE A 62 -16.10 -17.53 -3.34
CA ILE A 62 -16.57 -18.75 -2.67
C ILE A 62 -17.98 -18.57 -2.11
N GLU A 63 -18.27 -17.42 -1.49
CA GLU A 63 -19.61 -17.10 -0.99
C GLU A 63 -20.63 -17.09 -2.14
N SER A 64 -20.26 -16.52 -3.29
CA SER A 64 -21.12 -16.51 -4.48
C SER A 64 -21.39 -17.93 -5.00
N LEU A 65 -20.37 -18.80 -5.03
CA LEU A 65 -20.51 -20.21 -5.42
C LEU A 65 -21.32 -21.02 -4.42
N TYR A 66 -21.14 -20.76 -3.13
CA TYR A 66 -21.89 -21.43 -2.08
C TYR A 66 -23.38 -21.08 -2.16
N ARG A 67 -23.73 -19.79 -2.29
CA ARG A 67 -25.12 -19.36 -2.50
C ARG A 67 -25.70 -19.94 -3.79
N TYR A 68 -24.91 -20.02 -4.85
CA TYR A 68 -25.29 -20.68 -6.10
C TYR A 68 -25.66 -22.16 -5.91
N GLY A 69 -24.79 -22.93 -5.23
CA GLY A 69 -24.99 -24.36 -4.99
C GLY A 69 -26.26 -24.64 -4.18
N GLN A 70 -26.67 -23.70 -3.32
CA GLN A 70 -27.88 -23.81 -2.51
C GLN A 70 -29.16 -23.39 -3.25
N GLU A 71 -29.08 -22.61 -4.34
CA GLU A 71 -30.25 -22.03 -5.03
C GLU A 71 -30.47 -22.48 -6.49
N LYS A 72 -29.61 -23.31 -7.11
CA LYS A 72 -29.73 -23.78 -8.52
C LYS A 72 -29.99 -22.65 -9.56
N LYS A 73 -29.44 -21.45 -9.41
CA LYS A 73 -29.65 -20.33 -10.36
C LYS A 73 -28.35 -19.79 -10.93
N CYS A 74 -28.16 -19.87 -12.26
CA CYS A 74 -26.92 -19.46 -12.96
C CYS A 74 -26.35 -18.13 -12.45
N PRO A 75 -25.03 -18.05 -12.16
CA PRO A 75 -24.43 -16.79 -11.75
C PRO A 75 -24.50 -15.84 -12.94
N GLU A 76 -25.16 -14.70 -12.76
CA GLU A 76 -25.00 -13.55 -13.64
C GLU A 76 -23.63 -12.97 -13.31
N ILE A 77 -22.59 -13.60 -13.86
CA ILE A 77 -21.24 -13.09 -13.73
C ILE A 77 -21.26 -11.78 -14.52
N CYS A 78 -21.33 -10.65 -13.82
CA CYS A 78 -21.08 -9.34 -14.38
C CYS A 78 -19.60 -9.22 -14.75
N LEU A 79 -19.14 -10.07 -15.68
CA LEU A 79 -18.00 -9.76 -16.52
C LEU A 79 -18.47 -8.60 -17.38
N SER A 80 -18.13 -7.38 -16.96
CA SER A 80 -18.12 -6.23 -17.84
C SER A 80 -17.06 -6.46 -18.93
N SER A 81 -17.36 -7.34 -19.87
CA SER A 81 -16.74 -7.42 -21.17
C SER A 81 -17.87 -7.50 -22.17
N LYS A 82 -18.02 -6.44 -22.97
CA LYS A 82 -18.86 -6.43 -24.16
C LYS A 82 -18.71 -7.77 -24.90
N GLY A 83 -19.82 -8.50 -25.02
CA GLY A 83 -20.00 -9.58 -25.98
C GLY A 83 -19.44 -10.93 -25.56
N PHE A 84 -20.25 -11.75 -24.89
CA PHE A 84 -20.62 -13.07 -25.40
C PHE A 84 -21.75 -13.63 -24.52
N SER A 85 -22.91 -13.90 -25.13
CA SER A 85 -23.98 -14.68 -24.50
C SER A 85 -23.83 -16.13 -24.97
N PRO A 86 -23.54 -17.10 -24.07
CA PRO A 86 -23.55 -18.51 -24.43
C PRO A 86 -24.79 -19.18 -23.80
N CYS A 87 -25.99 -18.68 -24.07
CA CYS A 87 -27.24 -19.35 -23.69
C CYS A 87 -28.33 -19.02 -24.72
N GLN A 88 -28.34 -19.78 -25.82
CA GLN A 88 -29.55 -19.99 -26.63
C GLN A 88 -29.84 -21.50 -26.63
N PHE A 89 -30.84 -21.88 -25.83
CA PHE A 89 -31.68 -23.06 -26.05
C PHE A 89 -33.11 -22.55 -26.17
#